data_AF-R0BQ66-F1
#
_entry.id   AF-R0BQ66-F1
#
_cell.length_a   1.000
_cell.length_b   1.000
_cell.length_c   1.000
_cell.angle_alpha   90.00
_cell.angle_beta   90.00
_cell.angle_gamma   90.00
#
_symmetry.space_group_name_H-M   'P 1'
#
loop_
_entity.id
_entity.type
_entity.pdbx_description
1 polymer ?
#
loop_
_entity_poly.entity_id
_entity_poly.type
_entity_poly.pdbx_seq_one_letter_code
_entity_poly.pdbx_strand_id
1 'polypeptide(L)'
;MLFETCTIKGKRICNPIVDWLDRDIWDYIQSERIPVNLLYEWGFHRVGCIGCPMAAKNRWTEFRIFPSYKRAYLRAFGMMMTSIQEQGITTRWKDAEDVFAWWMEDKNTEGQISLSDLELWRAENEKWE
;
A
#
# COMPACT_ATOMS: atom_id res chain seq x y z
N MET A 1 -16.11 17.17 13.64
CA MET A 1 -17.23 18.13 13.75
C MET A 1 -18.24 17.79 12.66
N LEU A 2 -19.51 17.62 13.02
CA LEU A 2 -20.57 17.22 12.07
C LEU A 2 -20.75 18.22 10.92
N PHE A 3 -20.66 19.52 11.20
CA PHE A 3 -20.77 20.56 10.19
C PHE A 3 -19.51 21.43 10.15
N GLU A 4 -18.91 21.57 8.98
CA GLU A 4 -17.78 22.47 8.74
C GLU A 4 -18.20 23.56 7.76
N THR A 5 -17.83 24.81 8.03
CA THR A 5 -18.15 25.95 7.16
C THR A 5 -16.87 26.60 6.67
N CYS A 6 -16.64 26.57 5.35
CA CYS A 6 -15.56 27.30 4.70
C CYS A 6 -16.11 28.60 4.14
N THR A 7 -15.87 29.71 4.85
CA THR A 7 -16.34 31.06 4.46
C THR A 7 -15.69 31.51 3.14
N ILE A 8 -14.40 31.25 2.95
CA ILE A 8 -13.65 31.62 1.74
C ILE A 8 -14.25 31.00 0.47
N LYS A 9 -14.70 29.74 0.54
CA LYS A 9 -15.29 29.03 -0.60
C LYS A 9 -16.82 29.08 -0.62
N GLY A 10 -17.46 29.69 0.38
CA GLY A 10 -18.92 29.70 0.54
C GLY A 10 -19.53 28.30 0.66
N LYS A 11 -18.79 27.32 1.20
CA LYS A 11 -19.22 25.90 1.27
C LYS A 11 -19.49 25.48 2.71
N ARG A 12 -20.53 24.65 2.88
CA ARG A 12 -20.82 23.94 4.13
C ARG A 12 -20.73 22.44 3.87
N ILE A 13 -19.96 21.74 4.69
CA ILE A 13 -19.74 20.30 4.61
C ILE A 13 -20.44 19.66 5.82
N CYS A 14 -21.12 18.53 5.59
CA CYS A 14 -21.71 17.69 6.64
C CYS A 14 -20.98 16.34 6.64
N ASN A 15 -20.52 15.90 7.81
CA ASN A 15 -19.82 14.63 8.03
C ASN A 15 -20.63 13.77 9.03
N PRO A 16 -21.73 13.09 8.59
CA PRO A 16 -22.74 12.48 9.48
C PRO A 16 -22.23 11.44 10.46
N ILE A 17 -21.13 10.77 10.11
CA ILE A 17 -20.54 9.66 10.87
C ILE A 17 -19.16 10.02 11.43
N VAL A 18 -18.84 11.31 11.53
CA VAL A 18 -17.49 11.77 11.96
C VAL A 18 -17.12 11.34 13.37
N ASP A 19 -18.11 11.16 14.25
CA ASP A 19 -17.91 10.76 15.64
C ASP A 19 -18.16 9.25 15.84
N TRP A 20 -18.42 8.50 14.77
CA TRP A 20 -18.59 7.06 14.84
C TRP A 20 -17.24 6.38 15.03
N LEU A 21 -17.23 5.34 15.84
CA LEU A 21 -16.10 4.43 15.99
C LEU A 21 -16.23 3.26 15.01
N ASP A 22 -15.13 2.55 14.76
CA ASP A 22 -15.13 1.36 13.90
C ASP A 22 -16.23 0.35 14.30
N ARG A 23 -16.45 0.16 15.61
CA ARG A 23 -17.51 -0.74 16.10
C ARG A 23 -18.91 -0.27 15.67
N ASP A 24 -19.17 1.04 15.72
CA ASP A 24 -20.50 1.59 15.44
C ASP A 24 -20.83 1.39 13.95
N ILE A 25 -19.80 1.49 13.09
CA ILE A 25 -19.90 1.18 11.65
C ILE A 25 -20.26 -0.31 11.43
N TRP A 26 -19.53 -1.22 12.07
CA TRP A 26 -19.75 -2.66 11.88
C TRP A 26 -21.06 -3.16 12.48
N ASP A 27 -21.50 -2.62 13.62
CA ASP A 27 -22.78 -2.94 14.23
C ASP A 27 -23.94 -2.52 13.32
N TYR A 28 -23.85 -1.32 12.74
CA TYR A 28 -24.86 -0.80 11.80
C TYR A 28 -24.90 -1.60 10.49
N ILE A 29 -23.74 -1.93 9.91
CA ILE A 29 -23.66 -2.78 8.70
C ILE A 29 -24.37 -4.12 8.94
N GLN A 30 -24.16 -4.74 10.11
CA GLN A 30 -24.79 -6.01 10.46
C GLN A 30 -26.30 -5.88 10.69
N SER A 31 -26.76 -4.85 11.42
CA SER A 31 -28.19 -4.66 11.70
C SER A 31 -28.99 -4.42 10.42
N GLU A 32 -28.44 -3.62 9.51
CA GLU A 32 -29.05 -3.27 8.23
C GLU A 32 -28.76 -4.27 7.10
N ARG A 33 -27.95 -5.30 7.39
CA ARG A 33 -27.55 -6.35 6.42
C ARG A 33 -26.95 -5.77 5.14
N ILE A 34 -26.09 -4.76 5.29
CA ILE A 34 -25.44 -4.08 4.17
C ILE A 34 -24.35 -4.99 3.59
N PRO A 35 -24.34 -5.28 2.28
CA PRO A 35 -23.25 -6.01 1.65
C PRO A 35 -21.93 -5.25 1.77
N VAL A 36 -20.87 -5.94 2.18
CA VAL A 36 -19.52 -5.36 2.33
C VAL A 36 -18.58 -5.85 1.24
N ASN A 37 -17.52 -5.08 1.01
CA ASN A 37 -16.46 -5.50 0.11
C ASN A 37 -15.74 -6.74 0.71
N LEU A 38 -15.62 -7.82 -0.07
CA LEU A 38 -14.99 -9.08 0.33
C LEU A 38 -13.56 -8.91 0.85
N LEU A 39 -12.84 -7.86 0.46
CA LEU A 39 -11.50 -7.59 0.98
C LEU A 39 -11.49 -7.40 2.49
N TYR A 40 -12.58 -6.90 3.10
CA TYR A 40 -12.66 -6.82 4.56
C TYR A 40 -12.66 -8.21 5.22
N GLU A 41 -13.22 -9.23 4.55
CA GLU A 41 -13.15 -10.62 5.01
C GLU A 41 -11.75 -11.23 4.84
N TRP A 42 -10.94 -10.68 3.93
CA TRP A 42 -9.54 -11.09 3.71
C TRP A 42 -8.56 -10.43 4.70
N GLY A 43 -9.07 -9.71 5.70
CA GLY A 43 -8.27 -9.04 6.73
C GLY A 43 -7.84 -7.61 6.39
N PHE A 44 -8.36 -7.02 5.32
CA PHE A 44 -8.15 -5.61 5.04
C PHE A 44 -9.01 -4.77 5.97
N HIS A 45 -8.43 -3.77 6.62
CA HIS A 45 -9.17 -2.77 7.41
C HIS A 45 -9.33 -1.44 6.67
N ARG A 46 -8.67 -1.29 5.52
CA ARG A 46 -8.80 -0.17 4.59
C ARG A 46 -8.78 -0.70 3.17
N VAL A 47 -9.69 -0.20 2.33
CA VAL A 47 -9.73 -0.54 0.90
C VAL A 47 -9.53 0.75 0.11
N GLY A 48 -8.46 0.79 -0.68
CA GLY A 48 -8.07 1.96 -1.47
C GLY A 48 -7.09 1.56 -2.58
N CYS A 49 -6.20 2.47 -2.96
CA CYS A 49 -5.17 2.17 -3.96
C CYS A 49 -4.17 1.14 -3.44
N ILE A 50 -3.79 0.18 -4.29
CA ILE A 50 -2.72 -0.79 -4.02
C ILE A 50 -1.37 -0.08 -3.98
N GLY A 51 -0.60 -0.32 -2.92
CA GLY A 51 0.69 0.33 -2.66
C GLY A 51 0.58 1.73 -2.05
N CYS A 52 -0.61 2.20 -1.69
CA CYS A 52 -0.79 3.53 -1.11
C CYS A 52 0.08 3.72 0.14
N PRO A 53 0.91 4.78 0.27
CA PRO A 53 1.71 5.02 1.48
C PRO A 53 0.87 5.08 2.76
N MET A 54 -0.38 5.52 2.66
CA MET A 54 -1.35 5.52 3.77
C MET A 54 -1.76 4.12 4.24
N ALA A 55 -1.37 3.04 3.53
CA ALA A 55 -1.53 1.66 3.96
C ALA A 55 -0.38 1.16 4.84
N ALA A 56 0.66 1.96 5.04
CA ALA A 56 1.82 1.62 5.85
C ALA A 56 2.38 0.22 5.49
N LYS A 57 2.49 -0.69 6.46
CA LYS A 57 3.04 -2.04 6.25
C LYS A 57 2.10 -2.98 5.48
N ASN A 58 0.79 -2.68 5.41
CA ASN A 58 -0.14 -3.52 4.65
C ASN A 58 0.13 -3.54 3.15
N ARG A 59 0.91 -2.58 2.63
CA ARG A 59 1.40 -2.59 1.25
C ARG A 59 2.12 -3.90 0.90
N TRP A 60 2.86 -4.50 1.85
CA TRP A 60 3.53 -5.78 1.62
C TRP A 60 2.53 -6.91 1.39
N THR A 61 1.46 -6.96 2.20
CA THR A 61 0.35 -7.91 2.03
C THR A 61 -0.37 -7.67 0.70
N GLU A 62 -0.65 -6.41 0.36
CA GLU A 62 -1.25 -6.03 -0.92
C GLU A 62 -0.42 -6.54 -2.11
N PHE A 63 0.91 -6.37 -2.09
CA PHE A 63 1.77 -6.82 -3.18
C PHE A 63 2.00 -8.34 -3.21
N ARG A 64 1.84 -9.02 -2.08
CA ARG A 64 1.82 -10.49 -2.04
C ARG A 64 0.54 -11.03 -2.68
N ILE A 65 -0.61 -10.45 -2.37
CA ILE A 65 -1.91 -10.87 -2.93
C ILE A 65 -2.06 -10.44 -4.39
N PHE A 66 -1.57 -9.24 -4.74
CA PHE A 66 -1.71 -8.66 -6.07
C PHE A 66 -0.34 -8.33 -6.73
N PRO A 67 0.44 -9.36 -7.09
CA PRO A 67 1.83 -9.19 -7.54
C PRO A 67 1.97 -8.47 -8.88
N SER A 68 0.92 -8.43 -9.71
CA SER A 68 0.92 -7.67 -10.96
C SER A 68 1.13 -6.17 -10.74
N TYR A 69 0.58 -5.62 -9.66
CA TYR A 69 0.76 -4.21 -9.33
C TYR A 69 2.18 -3.90 -8.88
N LYS A 70 2.83 -4.80 -8.11
CA LYS A 70 4.25 -4.67 -7.78
C LYS A 70 5.10 -4.55 -9.04
N ARG A 71 4.85 -5.43 -10.02
CA ARG A 71 5.54 -5.39 -11.33
C ARG A 71 5.27 -4.09 -12.10
N ALA A 72 4.06 -3.54 -12.01
CA ALA A 72 3.72 -2.27 -12.65
C ALA A 72 4.48 -1.08 -12.02
N TYR A 73 4.58 -1.03 -10.68
CA TYR A 73 5.37 -0.01 -9.98
C TYR A 73 6.85 -0.11 -10.33
N LEU A 74 7.44 -1.31 -10.29
CA LEU A 74 8.84 -1.51 -10.68
C LEU A 74 9.11 -1.06 -12.11
N ARG A 75 8.20 -1.36 -13.05
CA ARG A 75 8.31 -0.88 -14.44
C ARG A 75 8.29 0.65 -14.51
N ALA A 76 7.38 1.30 -13.79
CA ALA A 76 7.28 2.75 -13.76
C ALA A 76 8.54 3.40 -13.17
N PHE A 77 9.07 2.85 -12.08
CA PHE A 77 10.34 3.29 -11.50
C PHE A 77 11.52 3.05 -12.44
N GLY A 78 11.55 1.95 -13.17
CA GLY A 78 12.56 1.69 -14.20
C GLY A 78 12.57 2.76 -15.28
N MET A 79 11.39 3.11 -15.83
CA MET A 79 11.27 4.19 -16.82
C MET A 79 11.72 5.55 -16.25
N MET A 80 11.37 5.83 -14.99
CA MET A 80 11.83 7.03 -14.29
C MET A 80 13.36 7.06 -14.18
N MET A 81 13.98 5.94 -13.82
CA MET A 81 15.44 5.83 -13.70
C MET A 81 16.15 5.98 -15.04
N THR A 82 15.61 5.41 -16.12
CA THR A 82 16.13 5.64 -17.48
C THR A 82 16.15 7.12 -17.83
N SER A 83 15.05 7.84 -17.57
CA SER A 83 14.97 9.27 -17.87
C SER A 83 15.94 10.12 -17.03
N ILE A 84 16.12 9.78 -15.75
CA ILE A 84 17.09 10.44 -14.85
C ILE A 84 18.52 10.28 -15.37
N GLN A 85 18.87 9.06 -15.80
CA GLN A 85 20.20 8.74 -16.33
C GLN A 85 20.47 9.46 -17.66
N GLU A 86 19.50 9.48 -18.58
CA GLU A 86 19.60 10.19 -19.86
C GLU A 86 19.81 11.70 -19.69
N GLN A 87 19.18 12.29 -18.66
CA GLN A 87 19.31 13.72 -18.35
C GLN A 87 20.55 14.03 -17.49
N GLY A 88 21.30 13.03 -17.04
CA GLY A 88 22.46 13.21 -16.17
C GLY A 88 22.10 13.78 -14.79
N ILE A 89 20.86 13.59 -14.33
CA ILE A 89 20.41 14.07 -13.02
C ILE A 89 21.05 13.20 -11.93
N THR A 90 21.73 13.82 -10.97
CA THR A 90 22.30 13.11 -9.83
C THR A 90 21.19 12.52 -8.97
N THR A 91 21.25 11.21 -8.72
CA THR A 91 20.28 10.48 -7.90
C THR A 91 21.00 9.60 -6.88
N ARG A 92 20.33 9.34 -5.75
CA ARG A 92 20.80 8.37 -4.75
C ARG A 92 20.44 6.92 -5.10
N TRP A 93 19.47 6.72 -5.99
CA TRP A 93 18.94 5.40 -6.31
C TRP A 93 19.75 4.75 -7.44
N LYS A 94 20.03 3.46 -7.31
CA LYS A 94 20.78 2.68 -8.31
C LYS A 94 19.86 2.17 -9.44
N ASP A 95 18.72 1.62 -9.08
CA ASP A 95 17.77 0.95 -9.97
C ASP A 95 16.31 1.10 -9.50
N ALA A 96 15.38 0.45 -10.20
CA ALA A 96 13.95 0.50 -9.88
C ALA A 96 13.63 -0.16 -8.53
N GLU A 97 14.37 -1.20 -8.18
CA GLU A 97 14.25 -1.96 -6.94
C GLU A 97 14.65 -1.10 -5.73
N ASP A 98 15.70 -0.30 -5.86
CA ASP A 98 16.15 0.65 -4.82
C ASP A 98 15.11 1.76 -4.59
N VAL A 99 14.53 2.30 -5.67
CA VAL A 99 13.40 3.25 -5.56
C VAL A 99 12.21 2.58 -4.86
N PHE A 100 11.88 1.35 -5.24
CA PHE A 100 10.78 0.60 -4.65
C PHE A 100 11.01 0.32 -3.16
N ALA A 101 12.23 -0.10 -2.77
CA ALA A 101 12.59 -0.37 -1.39
C ALA A 101 12.49 0.90 -0.52
N TRP A 102 13.03 2.03 -1.02
CA TRP A 102 12.88 3.32 -0.36
C TRP A 102 11.40 3.71 -0.20
N TRP A 103 10.61 3.59 -1.27
CA TRP A 103 9.19 3.93 -1.24
C TRP A 103 8.40 3.01 -0.29
N MET A 104 8.79 1.74 -0.20
CA MET A 104 8.23 0.77 0.73
C MET A 104 8.67 0.97 2.19
N GLU A 105 9.50 1.98 2.45
CA GLU A 105 10.11 2.24 3.77
C GLU A 105 10.82 1.00 4.31
N ASP A 106 11.43 0.23 3.40
CA ASP A 106 12.20 -0.94 3.78
C ASP A 106 13.47 -0.50 4.54
N LYS A 107 13.71 -1.14 5.68
CA LYS A 107 14.85 -0.87 6.56
C LYS A 107 15.96 -1.91 6.39
N ASN A 108 15.80 -2.87 5.48
CA ASN A 108 16.84 -3.84 5.19
C ASN A 108 18.11 -3.14 4.71
N THR A 109 19.25 -3.61 5.23
CA THR A 109 20.57 -3.06 4.89
C THR A 109 21.09 -3.74 3.63
N GLU A 110 21.83 -3.01 2.80
CA GLU A 110 22.51 -3.59 1.63
C GLU A 110 23.40 -4.77 2.05
N GLY A 111 23.20 -5.94 1.43
CA GLY A 111 23.89 -7.19 1.78
C GLY A 111 23.17 -8.07 2.81
N GLN A 112 22.05 -7.63 3.37
CA GLN A 112 21.21 -8.47 4.22
C GLN A 112 20.50 -9.53 3.37
N ILE A 113 20.69 -10.80 3.71
CA ILE A 113 20.01 -11.92 3.06
C ILE A 113 18.69 -12.23 3.76
N SER A 114 17.68 -12.57 2.97
CA SER A 114 16.40 -13.13 3.43
C SER A 114 16.49 -14.66 3.49
N LEU A 115 15.56 -15.30 4.21
CA LEU A 115 15.46 -16.76 4.21
C LEU A 115 15.25 -17.30 2.78
N SER A 116 14.51 -16.58 1.95
CA SER A 116 14.30 -16.92 0.54
C SER A 116 15.56 -16.83 -0.32
N ASP A 117 16.64 -16.21 0.13
CA ASP A 117 17.92 -16.22 -0.59
C ASP A 117 18.71 -17.51 -0.34
N LEU A 118 18.40 -18.25 0.73
CA LEU A 118 19.05 -19.51 1.06
C LEU A 118 18.48 -20.64 0.18
N GLU A 119 19.32 -21.26 -0.65
CA GLU A 119 18.91 -22.39 -1.51
C GLU A 119 18.26 -23.53 -0.72
N LEU A 120 18.80 -23.85 0.46
CA LEU A 120 18.23 -24.86 1.35
C LEU A 120 16.81 -24.52 1.80
N TRP A 121 16.57 -23.26 2.18
CA TRP A 121 15.25 -22.82 2.61
C TRP A 121 14.25 -22.83 1.44
N ARG A 122 14.68 -22.43 0.23
CA ARG A 122 13.86 -22.53 -0.98
C ARG A 122 13.47 -23.97 -1.26
N ALA A 123 14.43 -24.90 -1.30
CA ALA A 123 14.15 -26.31 -1.59
C ALA A 123 13.14 -26.95 -0.62
N GLU A 124 13.10 -26.49 0.63
CA GLU A 124 12.15 -26.97 1.64
C GLU A 124 10.76 -26.30 1.56
N ASN A 125 10.67 -25.07 1.03
CA ASN A 125 9.47 -24.23 1.09
C ASN A 125 8.84 -23.93 -0.29
N GLU A 126 9.46 -24.33 -1.41
CA GLU A 126 9.00 -24.08 -2.79
C GLU A 126 7.59 -24.63 -3.10
N LYS A 127 7.08 -25.56 -2.29
CA LYS A 127 5.70 -26.09 -2.42
C LYS A 127 4.61 -25.11 -1.99
N TRP A 128 4.95 -23.97 -1.39
CA TRP A 128 3.99 -23.07 -0.74
C TRP A 128 4.11 -21.59 -1.15
N GLU A 129 4.92 -21.28 -2.17
CA GLU A 129 5.01 -19.96 -2.82
C GLU A 129 4.26 -19.95 -4.16
#